data_AF-A0A953H741-F1
#
_entry.id   AF-A0A953H741-F1
#
_cell.length_a   1.000
_cell.length_b   1.000
_cell.length_c   1.000
_cell.angle_alpha   90.00
_cell.angle_beta   90.00
_cell.angle_gamma   90.00
#
_symmetry.space_group_name_H-M   'P 1'
#
loop_
_entity.id
_entity.type
_entity.pdbx_description
1 polymer ?
#
loop_
_entity_poly.entity_id
_entity_poly.type
_entity_poly.pdbx_seq_one_letter_code
_entity_poly.pdbx_strand_id
1 'polypeptide(L)'
;MSVTGVVIFAVVFFLLSLSLLTRHRSPVIGVLTALFGLIALGGAWYAWMETKSGPWTLGYAAVAAVALASALRQFMDGRDSKPQP
;
A
#
# COMPACT_ATOMS: atom_id res chain seq x y z
N MET A 1 17.73 -10.32 -12.61
CA MET A 1 16.71 -9.99 -11.59
C MET A 1 17.17 -10.57 -10.25
N SER A 2 17.28 -9.77 -9.20
CA SER A 2 17.67 -10.28 -7.88
C SER A 2 16.45 -10.89 -7.19
N VAL A 3 16.53 -12.18 -6.84
CA VAL A 3 15.49 -12.92 -6.10
C VAL A 3 15.08 -12.17 -4.83
N THR A 4 16.04 -11.52 -4.17
CA THR A 4 15.84 -10.71 -2.97
C THR A 4 14.82 -9.59 -3.18
N GLY A 5 14.83 -8.91 -4.34
CA GLY A 5 13.90 -7.81 -4.63
C GLY A 5 12.46 -8.28 -4.78
N VAL A 6 12.25 -9.44 -5.40
CA VAL A 6 10.91 -10.03 -5.56
C VAL A 6 10.35 -10.48 -4.21
N VAL A 7 11.19 -11.08 -3.36
CA VAL A 7 10.78 -11.52 -2.02
C VAL A 7 10.37 -10.34 -1.15
N ILE A 8 11.17 -9.26 -1.11
CA ILE A 8 10.81 -8.04 -0.35
C ILE A 8 9.48 -7.48 -0.84
N PHE A 9 9.29 -7.43 -2.16
CA PHE A 9 8.07 -6.91 -2.76
C PHE A 9 6.83 -7.71 -2.37
N ALA A 10 6.91 -9.04 -2.46
CA ALA A 10 5.83 -9.93 -2.08
C ALA A 10 5.49 -9.82 -0.59
N VAL A 11 6.50 -9.72 0.28
CA VAL A 11 6.30 -9.56 1.74
C VAL A 11 5.60 -8.24 2.04
N VAL A 12 6.04 -7.13 1.44
CA VAL A 12 5.40 -5.81 1.64
C VAL A 12 3.95 -5.82 1.16
N PHE A 13 3.69 -6.37 -0.03
CA PHE A 13 2.33 -6.50 -0.57
C PHE A 13 1.44 -7.35 0.35
N PHE A 14 1.95 -8.48 0.84
CA PHE A 14 1.22 -9.37 1.73
C PHE A 14 0.90 -8.70 3.08
N LEU A 15 1.86 -7.99 3.68
CA LEU A 15 1.64 -7.26 4.93
C LEU A 15 0.61 -6.13 4.78
N LEU A 16 0.66 -5.39 3.67
CA LEU A 16 -0.33 -4.35 3.36
C LEU A 16 -1.72 -4.95 3.13
N SER A 17 -1.80 -6.13 2.53
CA SER A 17 -3.05 -6.87 2.33
C SER A 17 -3.60 -7.40 3.65
N LEU A 18 -2.75 -7.86 4.56
CA LEU A 18 -3.15 -8.26 5.92
C LEU A 18 -3.73 -7.08 6.70
N SER A 19 -3.21 -5.87 6.51
CA SER A 19 -3.79 -4.65 7.09
C SER A 19 -5.26 -4.41 6.65
N LEU A 20 -5.66 -4.89 5.47
CA LEU A 20 -7.07 -4.87 5.03
C LEU A 20 -7.93 -5.93 5.74
N LEU A 21 -7.31 -7.01 6.21
CA LEU A 21 -8.00 -8.14 6.84
C LEU A 21 -8.06 -7.99 8.37
N THR A 22 -7.14 -7.25 8.98
CA THR A 22 -7.10 -7.04 10.43
C THR A 22 -8.21 -6.11 10.91
N ARG A 23 -8.88 -6.49 12.02
CA ARG A 23 -9.94 -5.72 12.67
C ARG A 23 -9.43 -4.56 13.52
N HIS A 24 -8.16 -4.60 13.94
CA HIS A 24 -7.53 -3.55 14.73
C HIS A 24 -7.26 -2.31 13.87
N ARG A 25 -7.90 -1.19 14.23
CA ARG A 25 -7.77 0.10 13.56
C ARG A 25 -6.71 0.93 14.25
N SER A 26 -5.73 1.45 13.51
CA SER A 26 -4.72 2.38 14.05
C SER A 26 -4.43 3.47 13.01
N PRO A 27 -4.66 4.76 13.33
CA PRO A 27 -4.38 5.85 12.39
C PRO A 27 -2.90 5.91 12.00
N VAL A 28 -2.00 5.42 12.86
CA VAL A 28 -0.57 5.28 12.55
C VAL A 28 -0.34 4.31 11.39
N ILE A 29 -1.04 3.18 11.38
CA ILE A 29 -0.95 2.22 10.26
C ILE A 29 -1.49 2.90 8.99
N GLY A 30 -2.53 3.71 9.08
CA GLY A 30 -3.12 4.43 7.94
C GLY A 30 -2.12 5.38 7.30
N VAL A 31 -1.45 6.20 8.10
CA VAL A 31 -0.38 7.10 7.64
C VAL A 31 0.78 6.32 7.02
N LEU A 32 1.25 5.25 7.68
CA LEU A 32 2.34 4.42 7.17
C LEU A 32 1.98 3.79 5.82
N THR A 33 0.78 3.23 5.69
CA THR A 33 0.33 2.66 4.40
C THR A 33 0.23 3.72 3.32
N ALA A 34 -0.28 4.92 3.61
CA ALA A 34 -0.32 6.02 2.63
C ALA A 34 1.08 6.42 2.14
N LEU A 35 2.07 6.53 3.05
CA LEU A 35 3.46 6.83 2.69
C LEU A 35 4.08 5.73 1.82
N PHE A 36 3.84 4.47 2.16
CA PHE A 36 4.28 3.33 1.34
C PHE A 36 3.65 3.36 -0.06
N GLY A 37 2.37 3.76 -0.17
CA GLY A 37 1.69 3.92 -1.45
C GLY A 37 2.34 4.99 -2.34
N LEU A 38 2.76 6.12 -1.76
CA LEU A 38 3.47 7.19 -2.48
C LEU A 38 4.85 6.73 -2.98
N ILE A 39 5.60 6.02 -2.13
CA ILE A 39 6.90 5.45 -2.51
C ILE A 39 6.74 4.44 -3.65
N ALA A 40 5.71 3.59 -3.58
CA ALA A 40 5.41 2.63 -4.64
C ALA A 40 5.03 3.32 -5.95
N LEU A 41 4.24 4.40 -5.92
CA LEU A 41 3.95 5.23 -7.10
C LEU A 41 5.23 5.81 -7.74
N GLY A 42 6.15 6.31 -6.92
CA GLY A 42 7.47 6.75 -7.38
C GLY A 42 8.26 5.61 -8.03
N GLY A 43 8.23 4.41 -7.45
CA GLY A 43 8.81 3.20 -8.03
C GLY A 43 8.18 2.80 -9.36
N ALA A 44 6.86 2.90 -9.49
CA ALA A 44 6.14 2.63 -10.74
C ALA A 44 6.56 3.61 -11.85
N TRP A 45 6.62 4.89 -11.51
CA TRP A 45 7.05 5.95 -12.41
C TRP A 45 8.49 5.74 -12.87
N TYR A 46 9.40 5.46 -11.95
CA TYR A 46 10.80 5.18 -12.27
C TYR A 46 10.95 3.92 -13.13
N ALA A 47 10.24 2.83 -12.78
CA ALA A 47 10.26 1.60 -13.57
C ALA A 47 9.72 1.80 -15.00
N TRP A 48 8.76 2.70 -15.16
CA TRP A 48 8.18 3.04 -16.46
C TRP A 48 9.12 3.92 -17.29
N MET A 49 9.64 5.00 -16.70
CA MET A 49 10.46 5.98 -17.42
C MET A 49 11.88 5.48 -17.71
N GLU A 50 12.54 4.87 -16.72
CA GLU A 50 13.95 4.54 -16.82
C GLU A 50 14.19 3.16 -17.44
N THR A 51 13.44 2.15 -16.97
CA THR A 51 13.69 0.75 -17.34
C THR A 51 12.66 0.18 -18.32
N LYS A 52 11.59 0.94 -18.63
CA LYS A 52 10.43 0.49 -19.43
C LYS A 52 9.91 -0.89 -19.03
N SER A 53 10.06 -1.23 -17.75
CA SER A 53 9.80 -2.58 -17.28
C SER A 53 8.34 -2.71 -16.87
N GLY A 54 7.49 -3.08 -17.83
CA GLY A 54 6.06 -3.32 -17.63
C GLY A 54 5.70 -4.14 -16.38
N PRO A 55 6.36 -5.28 -16.10
CA PRO A 55 6.07 -6.08 -14.89
C PRO A 55 6.30 -5.33 -13.58
N TRP A 56 7.36 -4.52 -13.50
CA TRP A 56 7.68 -3.76 -12.29
C TRP A 56 6.74 -2.56 -12.16
N THR A 57 6.44 -1.85 -13.25
CA THR A 57 5.45 -0.78 -13.25
C THR A 57 4.10 -1.27 -12.72
N LEU A 58 3.62 -2.43 -13.22
CA LEU A 58 2.38 -3.04 -12.75
C LEU A 58 2.46 -3.49 -11.28
N GLY A 59 3.57 -4.09 -10.88
CA GLY A 59 3.79 -4.50 -9.49
C GLY A 59 3.70 -3.30 -8.53
N TYR A 60 4.45 -2.24 -8.81
CA TYR A 60 4.44 -1.02 -8.02
C TYR A 60 3.08 -0.33 -8.00
N ALA A 61 2.37 -0.30 -9.15
CA ALA A 61 1.01 0.23 -9.22
C ALA A 61 0.02 -0.57 -8.35
N ALA A 62 0.13 -1.91 -8.34
CA ALA A 62 -0.70 -2.77 -7.49
C ALA A 62 -0.45 -2.52 -6.00
N VAL A 63 0.82 -2.39 -5.58
CA VAL A 63 1.17 -2.03 -4.19
C VAL A 63 0.59 -0.66 -3.82
N ALA A 64 0.72 0.34 -4.70
CA ALA A 64 0.17 1.67 -4.46
C ALA A 64 -1.35 1.65 -4.29
N ALA A 65 -2.07 0.90 -5.12
CA ALA A 65 -3.52 0.75 -5.03
C ALA A 65 -3.96 0.10 -3.70
N VAL A 66 -3.30 -1.00 -3.30
CA VAL A 66 -3.59 -1.69 -2.03
C VAL A 66 -3.29 -0.78 -0.84
N ALA A 67 -2.16 -0.07 -0.86
CA ALA A 67 -1.77 0.86 0.17
C ALA A 67 -2.78 2.01 0.34
N LEU A 68 -3.27 2.55 -0.78
CA LEU A 68 -4.31 3.59 -0.78
C LEU A 68 -5.64 3.07 -0.22
N ALA A 69 -6.06 1.86 -0.63
CA ALA A 69 -7.26 1.22 -0.10
C ALA A 69 -7.17 0.97 1.41
N SER A 70 -6.00 0.53 1.89
CA SER A 70 -5.72 0.34 3.33
C SER A 70 -5.80 1.66 4.09
N ALA A 71 -5.18 2.71 3.57
CA ALA A 71 -5.23 4.04 4.18
C ALA A 71 -6.67 4.58 4.23
N LEU A 72 -7.39 4.53 3.10
CA LEU A 72 -8.79 4.98 3.01
C LEU A 72 -9.69 4.25 4.01
N ARG A 73 -9.56 2.92 4.11
CA ARG A 73 -10.32 2.13 5.10
C ARG A 73 -10.03 2.57 6.52
N GLN A 74 -8.77 2.87 6.84
CA GLN A 74 -8.38 3.28 8.18
C GLN A 74 -8.84 4.69 8.55
N PHE A 75 -9.02 5.58 7.57
CA PHE A 75 -9.53 6.94 7.79
C PHE A 75 -11.05 7.08 7.68
N MET A 76 -11.71 6.37 6.77
CA MET A 76 -13.16 6.49 6.53
C MET A 76 -14.00 5.87 7.66
N ASP A 77 -13.57 4.73 8.18
CA ASP A 77 -14.29 3.98 9.20
C ASP A 77 -14.10 4.60 10.61
N GLY A 78 -13.31 5.67 10.74
CA GLY A 78 -13.17 6.47 11.96
C GLY A 78 -14.28 7.51 12.15
N ARG A 79 -15.02 7.88 11.08
CA ARG A 79 -16.07 8.91 11.13
C ARG A 79 -17.40 8.46 11.75
N ASP A 80 -17.62 7.15 11.93
CA ASP A 80 -18.87 6.62 12.50
C ASP A 80 -18.91 6.63 14.04
N SER A 81 -17.90 7.23 14.69
CA SER A 81 -17.87 7.46 16.13
C SER A 81 -18.72 8.67 16.53
N LYS A 82 -20.00 8.72 16.13
CA LYS A 82 -20.95 9.63 16.80
C LYS A 82 -21.33 8.99 18.14
N PRO A 83 -21.21 9.73 19.27
CA PRO A 83 -21.78 9.26 20.52
C PRO A 83 -23.29 9.12 20.32
N GLN A 84 -23.82 7.91 20.52
CA GLN A 84 -25.26 7.73 20.69
C GLN A 84 -25.67 8.35 22.03
N PRO A 85 -26.83 9.03 22.07
CA PRO A 85 -27.27 9.90 23.17
C PRO A 85 -27.50 9.17 24.49
#